data_AF-X1ELW6-F1
#
_entry.id   AF-X1ELW6-F1
#
_cell.length_a   1.000
_cell.length_b   1.000
_cell.length_c   1.000
_cell.angle_alpha   90.00
_cell.angle_beta   90.00
_cell.angle_gamma   90.00
#
_symmetry.space_group_name_H-M   'P 1'
#
loop_
_entity.id
_entity.type
_entity.pdbx_description
1 polymer ?
#
loop_
_entity_poly.entity_id
_entity_poly.type
_entity_poly.pdbx_seq_one_letter_code
_entity_poly.pdbx_strand_id
1 'polypeptide(L)'
;GYLLVNATLPEGASHERTAEVIAELEVIAAETPGVAHTISVSGYSLLSSVSLSNAGGMFVILDPFASRAVHSEQSSFAIARKLRKDFYRVRDARCVVFNAPPIDGLGNTGGFKLQVRDRTGHGSTELEQTTAGLADALAAQPGLVGLFSSFKANQPQLFINIDRTKAKAAGVSIESIHQTLQVYLGSTYVNDFTAFGRNWQVMAQADAPFRMLPEDIGRLEVRNNDGEMVPLATLLTVEETSGPAVVTRYN
;
A
#
# COMPACT_ATOMS: atom_id res chain seq x y z
N GLY A 1 21.19 -13.99 10.63
CA GLY A 1 19.72 -14.21 10.73
C GLY A 1 19.03 -12.88 10.63
N TYR A 2 17.73 -12.83 10.35
CA TYR A 2 17.02 -11.57 10.16
C TYR A 2 15.62 -11.60 10.77
N LEU A 3 15.10 -10.40 11.05
CA LEU A 3 13.71 -10.15 11.36
C LEU A 3 13.07 -9.40 10.20
N LEU A 4 11.75 -9.50 10.13
CA LEU A 4 10.93 -8.81 9.17
C LEU A 4 10.02 -7.84 9.92
N VAL A 5 9.86 -6.66 9.37
CA VAL A 5 9.04 -5.58 9.91
C VAL A 5 8.11 -5.09 8.83
N ASN A 6 6.84 -4.98 9.16
CA ASN A 6 5.84 -4.34 8.30
C ASN A 6 5.24 -3.16 9.06
N ALA A 7 5.38 -1.96 8.51
CA ALA A 7 4.75 -0.75 9.01
C ALA A 7 3.53 -0.43 8.13
N THR A 8 2.40 -0.11 8.76
CA THR A 8 1.18 0.30 8.07
C THR A 8 0.66 1.60 8.70
N LEU A 9 0.66 2.66 7.91
CA LEU A 9 0.09 3.95 8.25
C LEU A 9 -1.43 3.94 7.98
N PRO A 10 -2.19 4.92 8.50
CA PRO A 10 -3.61 5.07 8.16
C PRO A 10 -3.85 5.08 6.65
N GLU A 11 -5.03 4.61 6.25
CA GLU A 11 -5.49 4.69 4.87
C GLU A 11 -5.42 6.13 4.32
N GLY A 12 -5.02 6.27 3.06
CA GLY A 12 -4.79 7.56 2.41
C GLY A 12 -3.45 8.25 2.74
N ALA A 13 -2.60 7.67 3.60
CA ALA A 13 -1.25 8.22 3.83
C ALA A 13 -0.40 8.20 2.55
N SER A 14 0.37 9.28 2.34
CA SER A 14 1.25 9.43 1.19
C SER A 14 2.53 8.60 1.34
N HIS A 15 3.21 8.38 0.21
CA HIS A 15 4.48 7.66 0.21
C HIS A 15 5.57 8.38 1.02
N GLU A 16 5.57 9.71 0.99
CA GLU A 16 6.49 10.57 1.73
C GLU A 16 6.34 10.38 3.23
N ARG A 17 5.10 10.39 3.75
CA ARG A 17 4.83 10.11 5.17
C ARG A 17 5.29 8.71 5.57
N THR A 18 5.09 7.73 4.71
CA THR A 18 5.57 6.36 4.94
C THR A 18 7.10 6.30 4.95
N ALA A 19 7.78 7.04 4.07
CA ALA A 19 9.23 7.10 4.04
C ALA A 19 9.80 7.72 5.33
N GLU A 20 9.18 8.76 5.87
CA GLU A 20 9.55 9.38 7.15
C GLU A 20 9.43 8.38 8.32
N VAL A 21 8.30 7.66 8.39
CA VAL A 21 8.09 6.60 9.39
C VAL A 21 9.15 5.51 9.26
N ILE A 22 9.44 5.04 8.05
CA ILE A 22 10.45 4.00 7.84
C ILE A 22 11.83 4.49 8.29
N ALA A 23 12.20 5.73 7.99
CA ALA A 23 13.46 6.32 8.44
C ALA A 23 13.54 6.37 9.99
N GLU A 24 12.46 6.71 10.70
CA GLU A 24 12.42 6.67 12.16
C GLU A 24 12.62 5.24 12.70
N LEU A 25 11.98 4.25 12.07
CA LEU A 25 12.12 2.84 12.45
C LEU A 25 13.53 2.30 12.21
N GLU A 26 14.20 2.74 11.14
CA GLU A 26 15.60 2.39 10.86
C GLU A 26 16.54 2.88 11.96
N VAL A 27 16.36 4.12 12.45
CA VAL A 27 17.15 4.67 13.56
C VAL A 27 16.95 3.83 14.82
N ILE A 28 15.70 3.54 15.19
CA ILE A 28 15.40 2.72 16.38
C ILE A 28 16.01 1.31 16.24
N ALA A 29 15.95 0.72 15.05
CA ALA A 29 16.53 -0.59 14.80
C ALA A 29 18.07 -0.57 14.89
N ALA A 30 18.71 0.44 14.32
CA ALA A 30 20.17 0.61 14.36
C ALA A 30 20.71 0.81 15.79
N GLU A 31 19.94 1.48 16.65
CA GLU A 31 20.28 1.68 18.07
C GLU A 31 20.04 0.43 18.95
N THR A 32 19.40 -0.60 18.41
CA THR A 32 19.07 -1.82 19.16
C THR A 32 20.25 -2.81 19.18
N PRO A 33 20.81 -3.16 20.35
CA PRO A 33 21.93 -4.11 20.42
C PRO A 33 21.61 -5.48 19.80
N GLY A 34 22.54 -6.00 18.99
CA GLY A 34 22.38 -7.24 18.25
C GLY A 34 21.79 -7.08 16.84
N VAL A 35 21.49 -5.84 16.42
CA VAL A 35 21.16 -5.49 15.03
C VAL A 35 22.43 -5.00 14.33
N ALA A 36 22.72 -5.60 13.18
CA ALA A 36 23.86 -5.22 12.35
C ALA A 36 23.53 -4.05 11.42
N HIS A 37 22.42 -4.16 10.69
CA HIS A 37 21.91 -3.13 9.77
C HIS A 37 20.47 -3.43 9.33
N THR A 38 19.86 -2.51 8.59
CA THR A 38 18.52 -2.64 8.01
C THR A 38 18.55 -2.56 6.49
N ILE A 39 17.55 -3.18 5.86
CA ILE A 39 17.22 -2.98 4.45
C ILE A 39 15.73 -2.68 4.40
N SER A 40 15.36 -1.46 4.01
CA SER A 40 13.96 -1.03 4.00
C SER A 40 13.46 -0.70 2.59
N VAL A 41 12.13 -0.78 2.44
CA VAL A 41 11.41 -0.44 1.22
C VAL A 41 10.14 0.29 1.63
N SER A 42 10.12 1.62 1.47
CA SER A 42 8.89 2.40 1.57
C SER A 42 7.98 2.08 0.38
N GLY A 43 6.66 2.09 0.58
CA GLY A 43 5.69 1.83 -0.47
C GLY A 43 5.43 0.35 -0.75
N TYR A 44 5.93 -0.58 0.08
CA TYR A 44 5.79 -2.02 -0.11
C TYR A 44 5.43 -2.74 1.18
N SER A 45 4.37 -3.55 1.16
CA SER A 45 3.97 -4.40 2.29
C SER A 45 4.59 -5.78 2.17
N LEU A 46 5.42 -6.19 3.14
CA LEU A 46 5.97 -7.54 3.22
C LEU A 46 4.90 -8.59 3.56
N LEU A 47 3.79 -8.17 4.18
CA LEU A 47 2.70 -9.08 4.55
C LEU A 47 1.87 -9.52 3.35
N SER A 48 1.50 -8.55 2.50
CA SER A 48 0.64 -8.78 1.33
C SER A 48 1.42 -8.86 0.03
N SER A 49 2.71 -8.56 0.03
CA SER A 49 3.59 -8.54 -1.16
C SER A 49 3.08 -7.60 -2.26
N VAL A 50 2.46 -6.48 -1.85
CA VAL A 50 1.89 -5.47 -2.75
C VAL A 50 2.46 -4.10 -2.47
N SER A 51 2.54 -3.28 -3.51
CA SER A 51 2.92 -1.87 -3.38
C SER A 51 1.72 -1.04 -2.89
N LEU A 52 1.90 -0.33 -1.78
CA LEU A 52 0.89 0.51 -1.14
C LEU A 52 1.58 1.75 -0.57
N SER A 53 1.06 2.95 -0.86
CA SER A 53 1.67 4.21 -0.42
C SER A 53 1.77 4.34 1.10
N ASN A 54 0.83 3.73 1.85
CA ASN A 54 0.75 3.74 3.31
C ASN A 54 1.44 2.53 3.97
N ALA A 55 2.19 1.71 3.23
CA ALA A 55 2.88 0.54 3.78
C ALA A 55 4.39 0.59 3.53
N GLY A 56 5.16 0.07 4.48
CA GLY A 56 6.60 -0.07 4.32
C GLY A 56 7.12 -1.38 4.93
N GLY A 57 8.12 -1.94 4.27
CA GLY A 57 8.77 -3.18 4.61
C GLY A 57 10.18 -2.93 5.10
N MET A 58 10.64 -3.66 6.11
CA MET A 58 12.02 -3.61 6.55
C MET A 58 12.54 -4.98 6.98
N PHE A 59 13.70 -5.36 6.45
CA PHE A 59 14.49 -6.48 6.89
C PHE A 59 15.51 -5.96 7.91
N VAL A 60 15.45 -6.47 9.14
CA VAL A 60 16.41 -6.15 10.19
C VAL A 60 17.43 -7.28 10.24
N ILE A 61 18.64 -7.01 9.77
CA ILE A 61 19.73 -7.98 9.74
C ILE A 61 20.41 -7.99 11.10
N LEU A 62 20.46 -9.16 11.72
CA LEU A 62 21.03 -9.34 13.05
C LEU A 62 22.52 -9.68 12.96
N ASP A 63 23.28 -9.31 13.99
CA ASP A 63 24.68 -9.70 14.11
C ASP A 63 24.86 -11.23 14.04
N PRO A 64 26.06 -11.71 13.66
CA PRO A 64 26.37 -13.13 13.66
C PRO A 64 25.92 -13.83 14.95
N PHE A 65 25.34 -15.03 14.83
CA PHE A 65 24.75 -15.69 15.99
C PHE A 65 25.78 -15.91 17.11
N ALA A 66 27.02 -16.26 16.77
CA ALA A 66 28.07 -16.51 17.74
C ALA A 66 28.41 -15.29 18.62
N SER A 67 28.33 -14.06 18.08
CA SER A 67 28.58 -12.84 18.88
C SER A 67 27.41 -12.49 19.79
N ARG A 68 26.19 -12.90 19.42
CA ARG A 68 24.97 -12.64 20.20
C ARG A 68 24.62 -13.74 21.19
N ALA A 69 25.01 -14.98 20.94
CA ALA A 69 24.59 -16.16 21.71
C ALA A 69 25.01 -16.10 23.19
N VAL A 70 26.04 -15.32 23.51
CA VAL A 70 26.51 -15.07 24.89
C VAL A 70 25.62 -14.09 25.66
N HIS A 71 24.69 -13.40 24.99
CA HIS A 71 23.78 -12.42 25.56
C HIS A 71 22.33 -12.91 25.41
N SER A 72 21.68 -13.31 26.50
CA SER A 72 20.28 -13.79 26.49
C SER A 72 19.30 -12.78 25.86
N GLU A 73 19.57 -11.48 26.05
CA GLU A 73 18.79 -10.37 25.52
C GLU A 73 18.98 -10.12 24.00
N GLN A 74 19.97 -10.78 23.38
CA GLN A 74 20.26 -10.63 21.95
C GLN A 74 19.81 -11.83 21.11
N SER A 75 19.02 -12.75 21.68
CA SER A 75 18.30 -13.74 20.87
C SER A 75 17.36 -13.04 19.88
N SER A 76 17.06 -13.65 18.73
CA SER A 76 16.14 -13.06 17.74
C SER A 76 14.78 -12.73 18.34
N PHE A 77 14.26 -13.59 19.23
CA PHE A 77 13.01 -13.35 19.95
C PHE A 77 13.09 -12.17 20.93
N ALA A 78 14.20 -12.02 21.65
CA ALA A 78 14.39 -10.90 22.57
C ALA A 78 14.50 -9.57 21.82
N ILE A 79 15.28 -9.53 20.74
CA ILE A 79 15.39 -8.35 19.86
C ILE A 79 14.02 -8.02 19.25
N ALA A 80 13.29 -9.00 18.73
CA ALA A 80 11.95 -8.76 18.18
C ALA A 80 10.99 -8.20 19.23
N ARG A 81 11.03 -8.69 20.48
CA ARG A 81 10.22 -8.12 21.59
C ARG A 81 10.61 -6.68 21.91
N LYS A 82 11.92 -6.38 21.95
CA LYS A 82 12.43 -5.03 22.18
C LYS A 82 11.99 -4.07 21.07
N LEU A 83 12.19 -4.44 19.81
CA LEU A 83 11.74 -3.65 18.66
C LEU A 83 10.24 -3.40 18.67
N ARG A 84 9.40 -4.41 18.98
CA ARG A 84 7.94 -4.19 19.12
C ARG A 84 7.60 -3.16 20.18
N LYS A 85 8.31 -3.17 21.32
CA LYS A 85 8.12 -2.19 22.39
C LYS A 85 8.57 -0.80 21.96
N ASP A 86 9.73 -0.70 21.30
CA ASP A 86 10.31 0.59 20.94
C ASP A 86 9.59 1.24 19.75
N PHE A 87 9.21 0.46 18.74
CA PHE A 87 8.40 0.92 17.61
C PHE A 87 6.99 1.36 18.01
N TYR A 88 6.48 0.94 19.17
CA TYR A 88 5.20 1.46 19.70
C TYR A 88 5.22 2.98 19.96
N ARG A 89 6.42 3.59 20.02
CA ARG A 89 6.59 5.04 20.17
C ARG A 89 6.31 5.79 18.88
N VAL A 90 6.41 5.13 17.72
CA VAL A 90 6.12 5.70 16.40
C VAL A 90 4.61 5.70 16.19
N ARG A 91 3.96 6.84 16.44
CA ARG A 91 2.49 6.92 16.54
C ARG A 91 1.78 6.90 15.19
N ASP A 92 2.47 7.27 14.12
CA ASP A 92 1.87 7.38 12.79
C ASP A 92 1.71 6.04 12.08
N ALA A 93 2.22 4.94 12.63
CA ALA A 93 2.12 3.62 12.02
C ALA A 93 1.91 2.48 13.01
N ARG A 94 1.13 1.50 12.59
CA ARG A 94 1.10 0.19 13.23
C ARG A 94 2.26 -0.65 12.69
N CYS A 95 3.21 -0.98 13.57
CA CYS A 95 4.35 -1.81 13.21
C CYS A 95 4.17 -3.23 13.76
N VAL A 96 4.39 -4.23 12.90
CA VAL A 96 4.49 -5.63 13.32
C VAL A 96 5.88 -6.16 12.99
N VAL A 97 6.47 -6.88 13.95
CA VAL A 97 7.80 -7.49 13.83
C VAL A 97 7.64 -9.00 13.92
N PHE A 98 8.25 -9.74 13.02
CA PHE A 98 8.19 -11.19 12.96
C PHE A 98 9.57 -11.78 12.65
N ASN A 99 9.81 -13.00 13.14
CA ASN A 99 10.97 -13.77 12.69
C ASN A 99 10.72 -14.26 11.27
N ALA A 100 11.80 -14.48 10.53
CA ALA A 100 11.74 -15.22 9.27
C ALA A 100 11.05 -16.60 9.45
N PRO A 101 10.34 -17.10 8.42
CA PRO A 101 9.75 -18.43 8.47
C PRO A 101 10.84 -19.50 8.68
N PRO A 102 10.52 -20.62 9.37
CA PRO A 102 11.48 -21.69 9.61
C PRO A 102 11.81 -22.49 8.34
N ILE A 103 10.94 -22.42 7.32
CA ILE A 103 11.11 -23.05 6.01
C ILE A 103 10.87 -21.98 4.96
N ASP A 104 11.87 -21.75 4.11
CA ASP A 104 11.78 -20.80 3.01
C ASP A 104 10.65 -21.20 2.04
N GLY A 105 9.84 -20.23 1.63
CA GLY A 105 8.77 -20.43 0.65
C GLY A 105 7.43 -20.91 1.21
N LEU A 106 7.31 -21.26 2.50
CA LEU A 106 6.02 -21.68 3.09
C LEU A 106 5.09 -20.49 3.39
N GLY A 107 5.66 -19.30 3.55
CA GLY A 107 4.94 -18.04 3.78
C GLY A 107 5.86 -16.93 4.28
N ASN A 108 5.36 -15.70 4.35
CA ASN A 108 6.16 -14.53 4.76
C ASN A 108 6.29 -14.39 6.28
N THR A 109 5.44 -15.09 7.05
CA THR A 109 5.41 -15.02 8.52
C THR A 109 5.27 -16.42 9.13
N GLY A 110 5.75 -16.60 10.35
CA GLY A 110 5.38 -17.76 11.17
C GLY A 110 3.93 -17.68 11.68
N GLY A 111 3.43 -18.76 12.29
CA GLY A 111 2.07 -18.86 12.84
C GLY A 111 1.13 -19.65 11.95
N PHE A 112 -0.15 -19.28 11.94
CA PHE A 112 -1.18 -19.88 11.10
C PHE A 112 -1.86 -18.82 10.23
N LYS A 113 -2.53 -19.26 9.16
CA LYS A 113 -3.27 -18.40 8.24
C LYS A 113 -4.68 -18.91 8.08
N LEU A 114 -5.67 -18.03 8.24
CA LEU A 114 -7.07 -18.30 7.94
C LEU A 114 -7.52 -17.40 6.78
N GLN A 115 -8.44 -17.92 5.97
CA GLN A 115 -9.08 -17.17 4.88
C GLN A 115 -10.57 -17.07 5.16
N VAL A 116 -11.03 -15.88 5.53
CA VAL A 116 -12.46 -15.58 5.65
C VAL A 116 -12.99 -15.29 4.25
N ARG A 117 -14.05 -16.00 3.86
CA ARG A 117 -14.64 -15.88 2.52
C ARG A 117 -16.07 -15.39 2.62
N ASP A 118 -16.36 -14.32 1.91
CA ASP A 118 -17.72 -13.97 1.54
C ASP A 118 -18.19 -14.90 0.41
N ARG A 119 -19.22 -15.72 0.68
CA ARG A 119 -19.75 -16.71 -0.27
C ARG A 119 -21.07 -16.29 -0.90
N THR A 120 -21.67 -15.20 -0.41
CA THR A 120 -23.02 -14.76 -0.75
C THR A 120 -23.04 -13.35 -1.32
N GLY A 121 -21.92 -12.63 -1.29
CA GLY A 121 -21.77 -11.33 -1.94
C GLY A 121 -22.24 -10.17 -1.07
N HIS A 122 -22.00 -10.24 0.25
CA HIS A 122 -22.24 -9.14 1.19
C HIS A 122 -21.35 -7.91 0.94
N GLY A 123 -20.17 -8.11 0.32
CA GLY A 123 -19.28 -7.03 -0.11
C GLY A 123 -18.14 -6.73 0.87
N SER A 124 -17.24 -5.84 0.44
CA SER A 124 -15.93 -5.64 1.07
C SER A 124 -16.02 -5.08 2.50
N THR A 125 -16.90 -4.12 2.74
CA THR A 125 -17.06 -3.49 4.06
C THR A 125 -17.53 -4.49 5.11
N GLU A 126 -18.55 -5.28 4.78
CA GLU A 126 -19.08 -6.30 5.68
C GLU A 126 -18.08 -7.44 5.90
N LEU A 127 -17.32 -7.81 4.85
CA LEU A 127 -16.23 -8.78 4.98
C LEU A 127 -15.12 -8.28 5.91
N GLU A 128 -14.73 -7.01 5.83
CA GLU A 128 -13.75 -6.42 6.75
C GLU A 128 -14.26 -6.48 8.20
N GLN A 129 -15.48 -6.01 8.44
CA GLN A 129 -16.10 -5.98 9.78
C GLN A 129 -16.22 -7.39 10.37
N THR A 130 -16.68 -8.35 9.57
CA THR A 130 -16.81 -9.76 9.99
C THR A 130 -15.45 -10.37 10.30
N THR A 131 -14.43 -10.07 9.49
CA THR A 131 -13.07 -10.58 9.70
C THR A 131 -12.44 -9.98 10.96
N ALA A 132 -12.64 -8.68 11.20
CA ALA A 132 -12.19 -8.00 12.40
C ALA A 132 -12.89 -8.58 13.65
N GLY A 133 -14.21 -8.75 13.61
CA GLY A 133 -14.97 -9.36 14.71
C GLY A 133 -14.56 -10.80 15.01
N LEU A 134 -14.22 -11.59 13.98
CA LEU A 134 -13.66 -12.93 14.17
C LEU A 134 -12.28 -12.86 14.86
N ALA A 135 -11.41 -11.95 14.43
CA ALA A 135 -10.10 -11.78 15.05
C ALA A 135 -10.21 -11.36 16.54
N ASP A 136 -11.14 -10.45 16.86
CA ASP A 136 -11.39 -10.00 18.23
C ASP A 136 -11.95 -11.13 19.10
N ALA A 137 -12.90 -11.91 18.59
CA ALA A 137 -13.45 -13.08 19.30
C ALA A 137 -12.39 -14.15 19.57
N LEU A 138 -11.49 -14.39 18.60
CA LEU A 138 -10.37 -15.32 18.76
C LEU A 138 -9.30 -14.79 19.71
N ALA A 139 -9.08 -13.48 19.78
CA ALA A 139 -8.10 -12.87 20.69
C ALA A 139 -8.46 -13.08 22.17
N ALA A 140 -9.71 -13.35 22.49
CA ALA A 140 -10.16 -13.70 23.84
C ALA A 140 -9.85 -15.15 24.25
N GLN A 141 -9.44 -16.01 23.30
CA GLN A 141 -9.15 -17.42 23.58
C GLN A 141 -7.73 -17.61 24.12
N PRO A 142 -7.54 -18.38 25.21
CA PRO A 142 -6.21 -18.71 25.71
C PRO A 142 -5.33 -19.35 24.63
N GLY A 143 -4.12 -18.84 24.47
CA GLY A 143 -3.13 -19.36 23.51
C GLY A 143 -3.15 -18.70 22.12
N LEU A 144 -4.11 -17.81 21.83
CA LEU A 144 -4.13 -17.02 20.60
C LEU A 144 -3.68 -15.58 20.89
N VAL A 145 -2.66 -15.12 20.17
CA VAL A 145 -2.11 -13.76 20.30
C VAL A 145 -1.73 -13.19 18.95
N GLY A 146 -1.80 -11.86 18.82
CA GLY A 146 -1.30 -11.17 17.64
C GLY A 146 -2.10 -11.45 16.37
N LEU A 147 -3.42 -11.65 16.50
CA LEU A 147 -4.32 -11.82 15.36
C LEU A 147 -4.51 -10.48 14.64
N PHE A 148 -4.46 -10.50 13.32
CA PHE A 148 -4.71 -9.32 12.50
C PHE A 148 -5.20 -9.74 11.11
N SER A 149 -5.82 -8.80 10.42
CA SER A 149 -6.09 -8.87 8.99
C SER A 149 -5.42 -7.68 8.31
N SER A 150 -4.84 -7.92 7.15
CA SER A 150 -4.32 -6.86 6.26
C SER A 150 -5.38 -6.36 5.26
N PHE A 151 -6.58 -6.95 5.26
CA PHE A 151 -7.67 -6.51 4.38
C PHE A 151 -8.33 -5.26 4.94
N LYS A 152 -8.42 -4.23 4.08
CA LYS A 152 -9.04 -2.94 4.35
C LYS A 152 -9.94 -2.58 3.20
N ALA A 153 -11.17 -2.15 3.51
CA ALA A 153 -12.21 -1.80 2.55
C ALA A 153 -12.51 -0.30 2.54
N ASN A 154 -11.76 0.51 3.28
CA ASN A 154 -12.01 1.93 3.50
C ASN A 154 -10.87 2.85 3.02
N GLN A 155 -10.06 2.41 2.06
CA GLN A 155 -9.05 3.28 1.43
C GLN A 155 -9.77 4.42 0.70
N PRO A 156 -9.43 5.70 0.94
CA PRO A 156 -9.99 6.84 0.22
C PRO A 156 -9.77 6.71 -1.29
N GLN A 157 -10.80 6.99 -2.07
CA GLN A 157 -10.81 6.91 -3.52
C GLN A 157 -11.60 8.11 -4.09
N LEU A 158 -11.30 8.47 -5.33
CA LEU A 158 -12.08 9.46 -6.08
C LEU A 158 -12.92 8.74 -7.13
N PHE A 159 -14.23 8.97 -7.10
CA PHE A 159 -15.16 8.50 -8.11
C PHE A 159 -15.41 9.62 -9.12
N ILE A 160 -15.14 9.33 -10.39
CA ILE A 160 -15.35 10.27 -11.50
C ILE A 160 -16.68 9.95 -12.17
N ASN A 161 -17.66 10.83 -12.02
CA ASN A 161 -18.98 10.68 -12.62
C ASN A 161 -19.07 11.49 -13.92
N ILE A 162 -19.07 10.80 -15.06
CA ILE A 162 -19.10 11.43 -16.39
C ILE A 162 -20.56 11.64 -16.84
N ASP A 163 -20.93 12.89 -17.10
CA ASP A 163 -22.22 13.25 -17.68
C ASP A 163 -22.20 12.99 -19.18
N ARG A 164 -22.71 11.80 -19.55
CA ARG A 164 -22.82 11.35 -20.94
C ARG A 164 -23.70 12.26 -21.80
N THR A 165 -24.68 12.93 -21.20
CA THR A 165 -25.58 13.84 -21.92
C THR A 165 -24.85 15.12 -22.28
N LYS A 166 -24.11 15.71 -21.34
CA LYS A 166 -23.27 16.89 -21.60
C LYS A 166 -22.12 16.58 -22.55
N ALA A 167 -21.45 15.43 -22.39
CA ALA A 167 -20.41 15.00 -23.30
C ALA A 167 -20.92 14.91 -24.75
N LYS A 168 -22.08 14.28 -24.96
CA LYS A 168 -22.71 14.20 -26.28
C LYS A 168 -23.12 15.57 -26.83
N ALA A 169 -23.68 16.45 -25.98
CA ALA A 169 -24.08 17.80 -26.39
C ALA A 169 -22.87 18.67 -26.75
N ALA A 170 -21.73 18.49 -26.09
CA ALA A 170 -20.47 19.20 -26.35
C ALA A 170 -19.66 18.59 -27.50
N GLY A 171 -20.16 17.54 -28.17
CA GLY A 171 -19.43 16.87 -29.25
C GLY A 171 -18.18 16.10 -28.78
N VAL A 172 -18.16 15.63 -27.52
CA VAL A 172 -17.04 14.91 -26.92
C VAL A 172 -17.39 13.43 -26.76
N SER A 173 -16.52 12.55 -27.25
CA SER A 173 -16.69 11.10 -27.06
C SER A 173 -16.27 10.67 -25.64
N ILE A 174 -16.94 9.65 -25.09
CA ILE A 174 -16.58 9.08 -23.77
C ILE A 174 -15.17 8.48 -23.79
N GLU A 175 -14.78 7.90 -24.93
CA GLU A 175 -13.43 7.38 -25.13
C GLU A 175 -12.37 8.49 -25.01
N SER A 176 -12.61 9.66 -25.62
CA SER A 176 -11.71 10.82 -25.51
C SER A 176 -11.56 11.29 -24.06
N ILE A 177 -12.64 11.28 -23.28
CA ILE A 177 -12.60 11.63 -21.84
C ILE A 177 -11.75 10.60 -21.08
N HIS A 178 -12.00 9.31 -21.27
CA HIS A 178 -11.23 8.25 -20.62
C HIS A 178 -9.75 8.29 -21.02
N GLN A 179 -9.44 8.49 -22.29
CA GLN A 179 -8.07 8.62 -22.77
C GLN A 179 -7.38 9.83 -22.16
N THR A 180 -8.07 10.98 -22.06
CA THR A 180 -7.54 12.17 -21.39
C THR A 180 -7.21 11.86 -19.93
N LEU A 181 -8.16 11.30 -19.17
CA LEU A 181 -7.93 10.92 -17.77
C LEU A 181 -6.77 9.91 -17.64
N GLN A 182 -6.68 8.90 -18.52
CA GLN A 182 -5.62 7.91 -18.51
C GLN A 182 -4.25 8.52 -18.79
N VAL A 183 -4.12 9.36 -19.81
CA VAL A 183 -2.85 10.00 -20.17
C VAL A 183 -2.39 10.92 -19.04
N TYR A 184 -3.26 11.82 -18.57
CA TYR A 184 -2.84 12.83 -17.59
C TYR A 184 -2.63 12.25 -16.19
N LEU A 185 -3.52 11.37 -15.72
CA LEU A 185 -3.50 10.86 -14.33
C LEU A 185 -2.86 9.47 -14.23
N GLY A 186 -3.26 8.55 -15.11
CA GLY A 186 -2.88 7.13 -15.03
C GLY A 186 -1.56 6.76 -15.69
N SER A 187 -0.92 7.71 -16.40
CA SER A 187 0.17 7.46 -17.34
C SER A 187 -0.27 6.59 -18.54
N THR A 188 0.33 6.81 -19.70
CA THR A 188 0.14 5.94 -20.86
C THR A 188 1.48 5.50 -21.45
N TYR A 189 1.54 4.26 -21.91
CA TYR A 189 2.64 3.78 -22.73
C TYR A 189 2.44 4.28 -24.16
N VAL A 190 3.47 4.92 -24.72
CA VAL A 190 3.44 5.46 -26.09
C VAL A 190 4.12 4.50 -27.04
N ASN A 191 5.39 4.19 -26.77
CA ASN A 191 6.24 3.31 -27.56
C ASN A 191 7.53 2.96 -26.77
N ASP A 192 8.46 2.29 -27.43
CA ASP A 192 9.80 2.03 -26.92
C ASP A 192 10.85 2.83 -27.70
N PHE A 193 11.98 3.13 -27.05
CA PHE A 193 13.20 3.58 -27.72
C PHE A 193 14.42 2.78 -27.27
N THR A 194 15.42 2.62 -28.14
CA THR A 194 16.64 1.86 -27.83
C THR A 194 17.78 2.80 -27.45
N ALA A 195 18.36 2.58 -26.28
CA ALA A 195 19.56 3.26 -25.81
C ALA A 195 20.37 2.33 -24.90
N PHE A 196 21.70 2.45 -24.95
CA PHE A 196 22.62 1.66 -24.10
C PHE A 196 22.46 0.14 -24.25
N GLY A 197 22.12 -0.33 -25.45
CA GLY A 197 21.90 -1.76 -25.73
C GLY A 197 20.63 -2.34 -25.08
N ARG A 198 19.68 -1.49 -24.67
CA ARG A 198 18.40 -1.88 -24.08
C ARG A 198 17.25 -1.07 -24.70
N ASN A 199 16.06 -1.66 -24.68
CA ASN A 199 14.82 -0.95 -25.00
C ASN A 199 14.24 -0.37 -23.72
N TRP A 200 13.78 0.88 -23.82
CA TRP A 200 13.20 1.66 -22.74
C TRP A 200 11.80 2.10 -23.15
N GLN A 201 10.85 1.95 -22.22
CA GLN A 201 9.48 2.40 -22.43
C GLN A 201 9.41 3.93 -22.40
N VAL A 202 8.66 4.51 -23.33
CA VAL A 202 8.27 5.91 -23.32
C VAL A 202 6.88 6.00 -22.71
N MET A 203 6.81 6.61 -21.53
CA MET A 203 5.58 6.85 -20.80
C MET A 203 5.24 8.33 -20.86
N ALA A 204 3.97 8.66 -21.10
CA ALA A 204 3.45 10.02 -21.03
C ALA A 204 2.51 10.15 -19.82
N GLN A 205 2.72 11.20 -19.01
CA GLN A 205 1.90 11.54 -17.85
C GLN A 205 1.94 13.06 -17.63
N ALA A 206 0.92 13.63 -16.99
CA ALA A 206 1.02 15.00 -16.50
C ALA A 206 2.10 15.09 -15.43
N ASP A 207 2.82 16.23 -15.41
CA ASP A 207 3.76 16.53 -14.34
C ASP A 207 3.03 16.66 -13.00
N ALA A 208 3.71 16.33 -11.91
CA ALA A 208 3.09 16.15 -10.59
C ALA A 208 2.21 17.34 -10.15
N PRO A 209 2.65 18.62 -10.24
CA PRO A 209 1.86 19.77 -9.77
C PRO A 209 0.50 19.95 -10.43
N PHE A 210 0.23 19.29 -11.55
CA PHE A 210 -1.02 19.39 -12.32
C PHE A 210 -1.96 18.20 -12.11
N ARG A 211 -1.67 17.34 -11.12
CA ARG A 211 -2.46 16.13 -10.83
C ARG A 211 -2.41 15.71 -9.36
N MET A 212 -2.19 16.66 -8.44
CA MET A 212 -2.09 16.33 -7.02
C MET A 212 -3.45 16.40 -6.32
N LEU A 213 -4.35 17.25 -6.80
CA LEU A 213 -5.61 17.54 -6.12
C LEU A 213 -6.83 17.16 -6.97
N PRO A 214 -7.99 16.86 -6.34
CA PRO A 214 -9.22 16.57 -7.08
C PRO A 214 -9.61 17.68 -8.06
N GLU A 215 -9.36 18.95 -7.74
CA GLU A 215 -9.70 20.09 -8.60
C GLU A 215 -8.87 20.12 -9.89
N ASP A 216 -7.68 19.52 -9.88
CA ASP A 216 -6.82 19.44 -11.07
C ASP A 216 -7.47 18.59 -12.17
N ILE A 217 -8.28 17.59 -11.80
CA ILE A 217 -9.03 16.75 -12.75
C ILE A 217 -9.96 17.61 -13.61
N GLY A 218 -10.64 18.58 -12.98
CA GLY A 218 -11.58 19.47 -13.65
C GLY A 218 -10.91 20.46 -14.62
N ARG A 219 -9.63 20.77 -14.39
CA ARG A 219 -8.81 21.69 -15.22
C ARG A 219 -8.28 21.03 -16.50
N LEU A 220 -8.28 19.70 -16.56
CA LEU A 220 -7.92 18.99 -17.77
C LEU A 220 -8.91 19.32 -18.89
N GLU A 221 -8.43 19.35 -20.12
CA GLU A 221 -9.26 19.65 -21.28
C GLU A 221 -9.26 18.49 -22.27
N VAL A 222 -10.41 18.27 -22.89
CA VAL A 222 -10.61 17.27 -23.93
C VAL A 222 -11.08 17.95 -25.21
N ARG A 223 -10.54 17.53 -26.36
CA ARG A 223 -10.92 18.08 -27.65
C ARG A 223 -12.28 17.52 -28.11
N ASN A 224 -13.18 18.39 -28.57
CA ASN A 224 -14.45 17.99 -29.19
C ASN A 224 -14.30 17.76 -30.71
N ASN A 225 -15.39 17.31 -31.34
CA ASN A 225 -15.44 17.04 -32.78
C ASN A 225 -15.22 18.30 -33.66
N ASP A 226 -15.49 19.49 -33.11
CA ASP A 226 -15.29 20.78 -33.78
C ASP A 226 -13.86 21.32 -33.58
N GLY A 227 -13.01 20.57 -32.87
CA GLY A 227 -11.60 20.90 -32.62
C GLY A 227 -11.37 21.81 -31.41
N GLU A 228 -12.42 22.23 -30.72
CA GLU A 228 -12.38 23.07 -29.53
C GLU A 228 -11.98 22.27 -28.28
N MET A 229 -11.32 22.93 -27.34
CA MET A 229 -10.96 22.33 -26.05
C MET A 229 -12.09 22.57 -25.05
N VAL A 230 -12.54 21.50 -24.41
CA VAL A 230 -13.64 21.53 -23.43
C VAL A 230 -13.07 21.10 -22.07
N PRO A 231 -13.15 21.96 -21.02
CA PRO A 231 -12.71 21.60 -19.69
C PRO A 231 -13.54 20.44 -19.12
N LEU A 232 -12.88 19.47 -18.49
CA LEU A 232 -13.53 18.29 -17.94
C LEU A 232 -14.52 18.65 -16.84
N ALA A 233 -14.31 19.72 -16.08
CA ALA A 233 -15.29 20.20 -15.08
C ALA A 233 -16.69 20.48 -15.67
N THR A 234 -16.81 20.70 -16.99
CA THR A 234 -18.11 20.85 -17.65
C THR A 234 -18.82 19.52 -17.93
N LEU A 235 -18.05 18.42 -17.99
CA LEU A 235 -18.48 17.09 -18.44
C LEU A 235 -18.52 16.04 -17.34
N LEU A 236 -17.88 16.27 -16.19
CA LEU A 236 -17.81 15.32 -15.09
C LEU A 236 -17.88 16.00 -13.72
N THR A 237 -18.23 15.22 -12.70
CA THR A 237 -18.05 15.56 -11.28
C THR A 237 -17.10 14.57 -10.62
N VAL A 238 -16.42 15.02 -9.57
CA VAL A 238 -15.53 14.19 -8.75
C VAL A 238 -16.13 14.08 -7.36
N GLU A 239 -16.30 12.86 -6.89
CA GLU A 239 -16.90 12.53 -5.59
C GLU A 239 -15.90 11.72 -4.76
N GLU A 240 -15.78 12.04 -3.47
CA GLU A 240 -15.01 11.20 -2.55
C GLU A 240 -15.78 9.92 -2.25
N THR A 241 -15.08 8.80 -2.31
CA THR A 241 -15.59 7.48 -1.92
C THR A 241 -14.51 6.71 -1.19
N SER A 242 -14.82 5.48 -0.79
CA SER A 242 -13.82 4.57 -0.23
C SER A 242 -14.04 3.15 -0.70
N GLY A 243 -12.96 2.38 -0.73
CA GLY A 243 -13.01 0.99 -1.17
C GLY A 243 -11.75 0.22 -0.80
N PRO A 244 -11.65 -1.05 -1.17
CA PRO A 244 -10.44 -1.82 -0.92
C PRO A 244 -9.29 -1.38 -1.83
N ALA A 245 -8.10 -1.20 -1.25
CA ALA A 245 -6.87 -0.97 -2.02
C ALA A 245 -6.41 -2.24 -2.75
N VAL A 246 -6.63 -3.41 -2.13
CA VAL A 246 -6.29 -4.72 -2.69
C VAL A 246 -7.46 -5.67 -2.47
N VAL A 247 -7.93 -6.29 -3.55
CA VAL A 247 -8.96 -7.33 -3.50
C VAL A 247 -8.28 -8.69 -3.63
N THR A 248 -8.43 -9.53 -2.61
CA THR A 248 -7.94 -10.92 -2.63
C THR A 248 -9.10 -11.87 -2.85
N ARG A 249 -8.93 -12.87 -3.72
CA ARG A 249 -9.88 -13.96 -3.92
C ARG A 249 -9.22 -15.28 -3.53
N TYR A 250 -10.00 -16.20 -2.97
CA TYR A 250 -9.51 -17.51 -2.53
C TYR A 250 -10.56 -18.59 -2.82
N ASN A 251 -10.20 -19.52 -3.72
CA ASN A 251 -11.07 -20.55 -4.30
C ASN A 251 -12.34 -19.98 -4.93
#